data_AF-A0A9E4JGQ0-F1
#
_entry.id   AF-A0A9E4JGQ0-F1
#
_cell.length_a   1.000
_cell.length_b   1.000
_cell.length_c   1.000
_cell.angle_alpha   90.00
_cell.angle_beta   90.00
_cell.angle_gamma   90.00
#
_symmetry.space_group_name_H-M   'P 1'
#
loop_
_entity.id
_entity.type
_entity.pdbx_description
1 polymer ?
#
loop_
_entity_poly.entity_id
_entity_poly.type
_entity_poly.pdbx_seq_one_letter_code
_entity_poly.pdbx_strand_id
1 'polypeptide(L)' 'MKIISPILTCLILAVGMSAIAIVSVQNATPVSIKFLTFESIQFPVGVILAFSVAVGLIFTAILIPIGQRVSVTSEEE' A
#
# COMPACT_ATOMS: atom_id res chain seq x y z
N MET A 1 5.38 -22.79 -11.07
CA MET A 1 5.74 -21.49 -10.47
C MET A 1 4.70 -20.97 -9.44
N LYS A 2 4.04 -21.84 -8.67
CA LYS A 2 2.97 -21.42 -7.72
C LYS A 2 3.49 -20.94 -6.36
N ILE A 3 4.70 -21.35 -5.97
CA ILE A 3 5.29 -21.05 -4.66
C ILE A 3 6.23 -19.83 -4.70
N ILE A 4 6.85 -19.53 -5.84
CA ILE A 4 7.77 -18.39 -5.99
C ILE A 4 7.01 -17.06 -5.83
N SER A 5 5.78 -16.98 -6.34
CA SER A 5 4.94 -15.78 -6.25
C SER A 5 4.60 -15.37 -4.81
N PRO A 6 4.07 -16.25 -3.93
CA PRO A 6 3.79 -15.86 -2.54
C PRO A 6 5.04 -15.58 -1.71
N ILE A 7 6.16 -16.29 -1.93
CA ILE A 7 7.41 -16.03 -1.22
C ILE A 7 7.93 -14.62 -1.53
N LEU A 8 7.92 -14.24 -2.81
CA LEU A 8 8.38 -12.92 -3.22
C LEU A 8 7.50 -11.81 -2.65
N THR A 9 6.17 -12.00 -2.66
CA THR A 9 5.22 -11.05 -2.06
C THR A 9 5.48 -10.88 -0.56
N CYS A 10 5.66 -11.97 0.18
CA CYS A 10 5.98 -11.90 1.61
C CYS A 10 7.30 -11.18 1.87
N LEU A 11 8.33 -11.40 1.05
CA LEU A 11 9.62 -10.72 1.18
C LEU A 11 9.48 -9.21 0.95
N ILE A 12 8.76 -8.81 -0.10
CA ILE A 12 8.49 -7.40 -0.41
C ILE A 12 7.73 -6.75 0.75
N LEU A 13 6.69 -7.40 1.27
CA LEU A 13 5.93 -6.90 2.41
C LEU A 13 6.78 -6.79 3.67
N ALA A 14 7.59 -7.80 3.98
CA ALA A 14 8.47 -7.77 5.15
C ALA A 14 9.46 -6.60 5.08
N VAL A 15 10.18 -6.45 3.96
CA VAL A 15 11.12 -5.34 3.75
C VAL A 15 10.39 -3.99 3.78
N GLY A 16 9.24 -3.88 3.12
CA GLY A 16 8.43 -2.67 3.08
C GLY A 16 7.94 -2.25 4.47
N MET A 17 7.39 -3.18 5.25
CA MET A 17 6.93 -2.91 6.61
C MET A 17 8.08 -2.56 7.55
N SER A 18 9.23 -3.24 7.45
CA SER A 18 10.42 -2.88 8.22
C SER A 18 10.92 -1.46 7.89
N ALA A 19 10.96 -1.10 6.61
CA ALA A 19 11.34 0.25 6.19
C ALA A 19 10.38 1.31 6.75
N ILE A 20 9.06 1.08 6.68
CA ILE A 20 8.06 1.98 7.26
C ILE A 20 8.25 2.13 8.76
N ALA A 21 8.49 1.03 9.48
CA ALA A 21 8.72 1.08 10.92
C ALA A 21 9.97 1.89 11.28
N ILE A 22 11.09 1.66 10.59
CA ILE A 22 12.34 2.40 10.80
C ILE A 22 12.14 3.90 10.51
N VAL A 23 11.55 4.22 9.35
CA VAL A 23 11.27 5.60 8.95
C VAL A 23 10.32 6.26 9.95
N SER A 24 9.31 5.54 10.44
CA SER A 24 8.35 6.04 11.45
C SER A 24 9.02 6.39 12.77
N VAL A 25 9.94 5.54 13.25
CA VAL A 25 10.65 5.79 14.52
C VAL A 25 11.64 6.94 14.37
N GLN A 26 12.32 7.02 13.23
CA GLN A 26 13.31 8.06 12.96
C GLN A 26 12.69 9.43 12.64
N ASN A 27 11.49 9.45 12.05
CA ASN A 27 10.77 10.66 11.64
C ASN A 27 9.51 10.84 12.51
N ALA A 28 9.71 10.86 13.83
CA ALA A 28 8.64 11.09 14.81
C ALA A 28 8.11 12.54 14.80
N THR A 29 8.75 13.44 14.04
CA THR A 29 8.26 14.79 13.83
C THR A 29 6.90 14.74 13.13
N PRO A 30 5.85 15.34 13.71
CA PRO A 30 4.55 15.34 13.09
C PRO A 30 4.60 16.15 11.78
N VAL A 31 4.02 15.60 10.71
CA VAL A 31 3.85 16.29 9.44
C VAL A 31 2.41 16.74 9.29
N SER A 32 2.26 17.90 8.66
CA SER A 32 0.97 18.52 8.42
C SER A 32 0.66 18.42 6.94
N ILE A 33 -0.47 17.80 6.58
CA ILE A 33 -0.92 17.75 5.19
C ILE A 33 -1.65 19.06 4.91
N LYS A 34 -0.98 19.95 4.16
CA LYS A 34 -1.61 21.16 3.66
C LYS A 34 -2.30 20.88 2.34
N PHE A 35 -3.61 21.12 2.28
CA PHE A 35 -4.41 21.02 1.07
C PHE A 35 -5.05 22.37 0.76
N LEU A 36 -4.55 23.04 -0.29
CA LEU A 36 -4.92 24.41 -0.67
C LEU A 36 -4.73 25.39 0.51
N THR A 37 -5.82 25.74 1.21
CA THR A 37 -5.84 26.62 2.38
C THR A 37 -6.03 25.86 3.69
N PHE A 38 -6.38 24.58 3.63
CA PHE A 38 -6.64 23.74 4.80
C PHE A 38 -5.36 23.06 5.28
N GLU A 39 -5.19 23.05 6.60
CA GLU A 39 -4.11 22.33 7.25
C GLU A 39 -4.71 21.16 8.03
N SER A 40 -4.28 19.93 7.74
CA SER A 40 -4.73 18.75 8.48
C SER A 40 -4.20 18.78 9.91
N ILE A 41 -4.77 17.94 10.77
CA ILE A 41 -4.13 17.66 12.04
C ILE A 41 -2.74 17.04 11.78
N GLN A 42 -1.83 17.27 12.71
CA GLN A 42 -0.48 16.75 12.65
C GLN A 42 -0.48 15.22 12.76
N PHE A 43 -0.05 14.55 11.70
CA PHE A 43 0.06 13.10 11.65
C PHE A 43 1.53 12.68 11.62
N PRO A 44 1.92 11.62 12.35
CA PRO A 44 3.25 11.04 12.18
C PRO A 44 3.42 10.48 10.77
N VAL A 45 4.60 10.67 10.18
CA VAL A 45 4.94 10.19 8.82
C VAL A 45 4.67 8.70 8.67
N GLY A 46 4.98 7.90 9.69
CA GLY A 46 4.72 6.46 9.69
C GLY A 46 3.25 6.09 9.56
N VAL A 47 2.34 6.86 10.14
CA VAL A 47 0.90 6.62 10.03
C VAL A 47 0.43 6.82 8.58
N ILE A 48 0.93 7.87 7.93
CA ILE A 48 0.59 8.18 6.54
C ILE A 48 1.11 7.06 5.61
N LEU A 49 2.38 6.66 5.77
CA LEU A 49 2.98 5.60 4.97
C LEU A 49 2.26 4.25 5.16
N ALA A 50 1.98 3.87 6.41
CA ALA A 50 1.24 2.65 6.71
C ALA A 50 -0.16 2.67 6.07
N PHE A 51 -0.86 3.81 6.17
CA PHE A 51 -2.18 3.98 5.57
C PHE A 51 -2.12 3.88 4.04
N SER A 52 -1.17 4.54 3.38
CA SER A 52 -1.00 4.48 1.92
C SER A 52 -0.74 3.05 1.43
N VAL A 53 0.14 2.30 2.10
CA VAL A 53 0.40 0.91 1.74
C VAL A 53 -0.84 0.04 1.95
N ALA A 54 -1.55 0.20 3.07
CA ALA A 54 -2.77 -0.55 3.32
C ALA A 54 -3.84 -0.30 2.24
N VAL A 55 -4.08 0.97 1.87
CA VAL A 55 -5.03 1.31 0.81
C VAL A 55 -4.59 0.71 -0.52
N GLY A 56 -3.31 0.80 -0.89
CA GLY A 56 -2.79 0.20 -2.12
C GLY A 56 -2.95 -1.33 -2.16
N LEU A 57 -2.70 -2.02 -1.05
CA LEU A 57 -2.89 -3.46 -0.93
C LEU A 57 -4.36 -3.87 -1.04
N ILE A 58 -5.27 -3.14 -0.38
CA ILE A 58 -6.71 -3.41 -0.48
C ILE A 58 -7.19 -3.17 -1.91
N PHE A 59 -6.78 -2.06 -2.53
CA PHE A 59 -7.19 -1.70 -3.88
C PHE A 59 -6.73 -2.74 -4.91
N THR A 60 -5.46 -3.16 -4.83
CA THR A 60 -4.91 -4.20 -5.72
C THR A 60 -5.55 -5.57 -5.47
N ALA A 61 -5.81 -5.94 -4.21
CA ALA A 61 -6.49 -7.19 -3.87
C ALA A 61 -7.91 -7.27 -4.45
N ILE A 62 -8.60 -6.14 -4.62
CA ILE A 62 -9.93 -6.06 -5.23
C ILE A 62 -9.83 -6.01 -6.76
N LEU A 63 -8.91 -5.22 -7.32
CA LEU A 63 -8.82 -5.00 -8.77
C LEU A 63 -8.27 -6.18 -9.56
N ILE A 64 -7.28 -6.90 -9.03
CA ILE A 64 -6.68 -8.05 -9.71
C ILE A 64 -7.75 -9.11 -10.06
N PRO A 65 -8.60 -9.59 -9.12
CA PRO A 65 -9.60 -10.58 -9.47
C PRO A 65 -10.66 -10.03 -10.42
N ILE A 66 -11.04 -8.75 -10.31
CA ILE A 66 -12.00 -8.14 -11.24
C ILE A 66 -11.41 -8.09 -12.65
N GLY A 67 -10.17 -7.62 -12.81
CA GLY A 67 -9.48 -7.58 -14.10
C GLY A 67 -9.34 -8.95 -14.74
N GLN A 68 -9.03 -9.98 -13.94
CA GLN A 68 -8.97 -11.37 -14.41
C GLN A 68 -10.32 -11.88 -14.90
N ARG A 69 -11.44 -11.47 -14.28
CA ARG A 69 -12.79 -11.85 -14.74
C ARG A 69 -13.15 -11.15 -16.05
N VAL A 70 -12.84 -9.86 -16.17
CA VAL A 70 -13.07 -9.08 -17.39
C VAL A 70 -12.30 -9.66 -18.58
N SER A 71 -11.04 -10.02 -18.39
CA SER A 71 -10.24 -10.63 -19.47
C SER A 71 -10.79 -11.98 -19.95
N VAL A 72 -11.38 -12.78 -19.07
CA VAL A 72 -11.94 -14.09 -19.45
C VAL A 72 -13.22 -13.94 -20.27
N THR A 73 -14.09 -13.00 -19.92
CA THR A 73 -15.33 -12.73 -20.70
C THR A 73 -15.03 -12.18 -22.10
N SER A 74 -13.88 -11.52 -22.29
CA SER A 74 -13.46 -10.97 -23.58
C SER A 74 -12.98 -12.02 -24.58
N GLU A 75 -12.60 -13.22 -24.11
CA GLU A 75 -12.16 -14.34 -24.97
C GLU A 75 -13.32 -15.31 -25.31
N GLU A 76 -14.47 -15.18 -24.66
CA GLU A 76 -15.67 -15.99 -24.93
C GLU A 76 -16.64 -15.36 -25.95
N GLU A 77 -16.42 -14.10 -26.35
CA GLU A 77 -17.17 -13.38 -27.39
C GLU A 77 -16.49 -13.43 -28.77
#